data_AF-A0A166F2U7-F1
#
_entry.id   AF-A0A166F2U7-F1
#
_cell.length_a   1.000
_cell.length_b   1.000
_cell.length_c   1.000
_cell.angle_alpha   90.00
_cell.angle_beta   90.00
_cell.angle_gamma   90.00
#
_symmetry.space_group_name_H-M   'P 1'
#
loop_
_entity.id
_entity.type
_entity.pdbx_description
1 polymer ?
#
loop_
_entity_poly.entity_id
_entity_poly.type
_entity_poly.pdbx_seq_one_letter_code
_entity_poly.pdbx_strand_id
1 'polypeptide(L)'
;MARKLLNLPPELLIKSLEDLSVEDVVCVAQTCALLRTLVSSNKTVFLNTNDRDNILALPFGRPLTSLSSKTLHERAVQALKSVERQNASPLSHLPFSALNLVYNYSDPPSDFFVHGNVLAFRAQKRMYVILIGSTGVIMKAVQFVRTLSRIE
;
A
#
# COMPACT_ATOMS: atom_id res chain seq x y z
N MET A 1 -36.22 2.66 -24.59
CA MET A 1 -36.01 1.77 -23.42
C MET A 1 -34.73 2.18 -22.73
N ALA A 2 -34.78 2.48 -21.42
CA ALA A 2 -33.58 2.79 -20.64
C ALA A 2 -32.72 1.51 -20.51
N ARG A 3 -31.49 1.55 -21.01
CA ARG A 3 -30.51 0.46 -20.78
C ARG A 3 -30.03 0.57 -19.34
N LYS A 4 -30.17 -0.51 -18.57
CA LYS A 4 -29.59 -0.58 -17.22
C LYS A 4 -28.08 -0.74 -17.36
N LEU A 5 -27.31 0.01 -16.59
CA LEU A 5 -25.85 -0.02 -16.58
C LEU A 5 -25.31 -1.45 -16.44
N LEU A 6 -25.88 -2.24 -15.53
CA LEU A 6 -25.47 -3.62 -15.24
C LEU A 6 -25.74 -4.62 -16.37
N ASN A 7 -26.46 -4.23 -17.42
CA ASN A 7 -26.70 -5.07 -18.60
C ASN A 7 -25.65 -4.83 -19.70
N LEU A 8 -24.70 -3.93 -19.48
CA LEU A 8 -23.60 -3.71 -20.40
C LEU A 8 -22.58 -4.87 -20.34
N PRO A 9 -21.90 -5.17 -21.44
CA PRO A 9 -20.73 -6.05 -21.44
C PRO A 9 -19.68 -5.62 -20.40
N PRO A 10 -18.96 -6.57 -19.78
CA PRO A 10 -17.93 -6.28 -18.78
C PRO A 10 -16.88 -5.26 -19.24
N GLU A 11 -16.54 -5.27 -20.53
CA GLU A 11 -15.54 -4.36 -21.12
C GLU A 11 -16.03 -2.91 -21.11
N LEU A 12 -17.32 -2.68 -21.39
CA LEU A 12 -17.92 -1.34 -21.33
C LEU A 12 -18.10 -0.87 -19.88
N LEU A 13 -18.39 -1.80 -18.96
CA LEU A 13 -18.40 -1.51 -17.54
C LEU A 13 -17.02 -1.09 -17.05
N ILE A 14 -15.97 -1.84 -17.37
CA ILE A 14 -14.58 -1.49 -17.03
C ILE A 14 -14.20 -0.13 -17.62
N LYS A 15 -14.53 0.09 -18.89
CA LYS A 15 -14.25 1.35 -19.57
C LYS A 15 -14.95 2.55 -18.92
N SER A 16 -16.16 2.36 -18.40
CA SER A 16 -16.87 3.41 -17.67
C SER A 16 -16.25 3.76 -16.30
N LEU A 17 -15.33 2.94 -15.81
CA LEU A 17 -14.58 3.17 -14.57
C LEU A 17 -13.18 3.76 -14.82
N GLU A 18 -12.77 3.91 -16.07
CA GLU A 18 -11.53 4.61 -16.43
C GLU A 18 -11.64 6.08 -16.01
N ASP A 19 -10.51 6.67 -15.61
CA ASP A 19 -10.39 8.07 -15.17
C ASP A 19 -11.21 8.45 -13.91
N LEU A 20 -11.85 7.48 -13.26
CA LEU A 20 -12.40 7.67 -11.92
C LEU A 20 -11.28 7.71 -10.87
N SER A 21 -11.59 8.27 -9.70
CA SER A 21 -10.68 8.15 -8.55
C SER A 21 -10.66 6.71 -8.01
N VAL A 22 -9.61 6.34 -7.30
CA VAL A 22 -9.54 5.06 -6.56
C VAL A 22 -10.70 4.95 -5.57
N GLU A 23 -11.11 6.07 -4.97
CA GLU A 23 -12.29 6.15 -4.09
C GLU A 23 -13.57 5.77 -4.82
N ASP A 24 -13.86 6.44 -5.93
CA ASP A 24 -15.07 6.19 -6.74
C ASP A 24 -15.13 4.73 -7.20
N VAL A 25 -14.01 4.19 -7.68
CA VAL A 25 -13.90 2.78 -8.09
C VAL A 25 -14.25 1.83 -6.94
N VAL A 26 -13.77 2.11 -5.73
CA VAL A 26 -14.09 1.29 -4.56
C VAL A 26 -15.56 1.43 -4.17
N CYS A 27 -16.13 2.64 -4.21
CA CYS A 27 -17.55 2.88 -3.95
C CYS A 27 -18.44 2.09 -4.94
N VAL A 28 -18.09 2.09 -6.23
CA VAL A 28 -18.79 1.29 -7.26
C VAL A 28 -18.66 -0.20 -6.97
N ALA A 29 -17.46 -0.68 -6.59
CA ALA A 29 -17.26 -2.08 -6.22
C ALA A 29 -18.06 -2.51 -4.98
N GLN A 30 -18.36 -1.58 -4.08
CA GLN A 30 -19.16 -1.85 -2.89
C GLN A 30 -20.66 -1.95 -3.17
N THR A 31 -21.13 -1.37 -4.27
CA THR A 31 -22.58 -1.26 -4.58
C THR A 31 -23.24 -2.62 -4.76
N CYS A 32 -22.60 -3.57 -5.47
CA CYS A 32 -23.15 -4.91 -5.67
C CYS A 32 -22.07 -5.98 -5.91
N ALA A 33 -22.44 -7.25 -5.79
CA ALA A 33 -21.53 -8.38 -5.95
C ALA A 33 -20.92 -8.46 -7.36
N LEU A 34 -21.68 -8.14 -8.41
CA LEU A 34 -21.19 -8.15 -9.79
C LEU A 34 -20.06 -7.15 -9.99
N LEU A 35 -20.26 -5.90 -9.56
CA LEU A 35 -19.26 -4.84 -9.66
C LEU A 35 -18.04 -5.15 -8.79
N ARG A 36 -18.25 -5.71 -7.60
CA ARG A 36 -17.16 -6.17 -6.73
C ARG A 36 -16.27 -7.20 -7.41
N THR A 37 -16.86 -8.23 -8.02
CA THR A 37 -16.12 -9.27 -8.74
C THR A 37 -15.40 -8.66 -9.94
N LEU A 38 -16.08 -7.80 -10.71
CA LEU A 38 -15.51 -7.14 -11.88
C LEU A 38 -14.28 -6.29 -11.52
N VAL A 39 -14.37 -5.45 -10.49
CA VAL A 39 -13.25 -4.59 -10.04
C VAL A 39 -12.11 -5.42 -9.44
N SER A 40 -12.41 -6.39 -8.56
CA SER A 40 -11.37 -7.21 -7.91
C SER A 40 -10.64 -8.17 -8.86
N SER A 41 -11.23 -8.49 -10.00
CA SER A 41 -10.62 -9.36 -11.02
C SER A 41 -9.76 -8.58 -12.03
N ASN A 42 -10.00 -7.27 -12.19
CA ASN A 42 -9.40 -6.46 -13.27
C ASN A 42 -8.48 -5.36 -12.71
N LYS A 43 -7.16 -5.61 -12.74
CA LYS A 43 -6.15 -4.64 -12.30
C LYS A 43 -6.11 -3.35 -13.11
N THR A 44 -6.58 -3.38 -14.36
CA THR A 44 -6.60 -2.23 -15.27
C THR A 44 -7.46 -1.10 -14.73
N VAL A 45 -8.53 -1.44 -14.00
CA VAL A 45 -9.42 -0.46 -13.37
C VAL A 45 -8.61 0.47 -12.46
N PHE A 46 -7.76 -0.10 -11.59
CA PHE A 46 -6.91 0.69 -10.69
C PHE A 46 -5.74 1.37 -11.41
N LEU A 47 -5.19 0.74 -12.45
CA LEU A 47 -4.09 1.32 -13.24
C LEU A 47 -4.55 2.55 -14.03
N ASN A 48 -5.83 2.64 -14.40
CA ASN A 48 -6.39 3.73 -15.19
C ASN A 48 -7.15 4.76 -14.31
N THR A 49 -6.92 4.77 -13.00
CA THR A 49 -7.49 5.81 -12.11
C THR A 49 -6.63 7.07 -12.12
N ASN A 50 -7.27 8.23 -11.91
CA ASN A 50 -6.62 9.54 -11.98
C ASN A 50 -5.66 9.85 -10.83
N ASP A 51 -5.85 9.21 -9.68
CA ASP A 51 -5.15 9.45 -8.42
C ASP A 51 -4.41 8.19 -7.92
N ARG A 52 -4.17 7.24 -8.83
CA ARG A 52 -3.52 5.94 -8.53
C ARG A 52 -2.21 6.08 -7.74
N ASP A 53 -1.42 7.11 -8.03
CA ASP A 53 -0.10 7.33 -7.43
C ASP A 53 -0.21 7.94 -6.01
N ASN A 54 -1.35 8.57 -5.68
CA ASN A 54 -1.57 9.25 -4.40
C ASN A 54 -2.29 8.36 -3.37
N ILE A 55 -3.26 7.54 -3.81
CA ILE A 55 -4.10 6.74 -2.88
C ILE A 55 -3.54 5.33 -2.69
N LEU A 56 -3.03 4.68 -3.73
CA LEU A 56 -2.50 3.33 -3.60
C LEU A 56 -1.08 3.39 -3.06
N ALA A 57 -0.94 3.44 -1.74
CA ALA A 57 0.34 3.27 -1.06
C ALA A 57 0.96 1.91 -1.48
N LEU A 58 1.88 1.97 -2.44
CA LEU A 58 2.56 0.80 -2.95
C LEU A 58 3.60 0.32 -1.94
N PRO A 59 3.77 -1.00 -1.76
CA PRO A 59 4.93 -1.51 -1.06
C PRO A 59 6.18 -1.07 -1.83
N PHE A 60 6.96 -0.20 -1.18
CA PHE A 60 8.33 0.22 -1.47
C PHE A 60 8.89 -0.20 -2.85
N GLY A 61 8.97 0.75 -3.78
CA GLY A 61 9.71 0.60 -5.04
C GLY A 61 9.12 -0.40 -6.05
N ARG A 62 7.95 -0.99 -5.80
CA ARG A 62 7.31 -1.89 -6.77
C ARG A 62 6.35 -1.15 -7.70
N PRO A 63 6.38 -1.42 -9.02
CA PRO A 63 5.40 -0.86 -9.92
C PRO A 63 4.01 -1.45 -9.64
N LEU A 64 2.98 -0.62 -9.78
CA LEU A 64 1.56 -0.96 -9.57
C LEU A 64 1.14 -2.21 -10.40
N THR A 65 1.81 -2.41 -11.54
CA THR A 65 1.61 -3.55 -12.46
C THR A 65 2.05 -4.91 -11.92
N SER A 66 2.89 -4.93 -10.88
CA SER A 66 3.42 -6.16 -10.26
C SER A 66 2.47 -6.81 -9.26
N LEU A 67 1.42 -6.09 -8.85
CA LEU A 67 0.44 -6.56 -7.87
C LEU A 67 -0.71 -7.29 -8.57
N SER A 68 -1.30 -8.27 -7.86
CA SER A 68 -2.52 -8.93 -8.33
C SER A 68 -3.72 -7.98 -8.25
N SER A 69 -4.72 -8.17 -9.11
CA SER A 69 -5.96 -7.38 -9.11
C SER A 69 -6.64 -7.39 -7.73
N LYS A 70 -6.68 -8.55 -7.08
CA LYS A 70 -7.28 -8.72 -5.76
C LYS A 70 -6.54 -7.94 -4.67
N THR A 71 -5.20 -8.01 -4.68
CA THR A 71 -4.36 -7.28 -3.73
C THR A 71 -4.47 -5.76 -3.93
N LEU A 72 -4.61 -5.29 -5.18
CA LEU A 72 -4.85 -3.88 -5.48
C LEU A 72 -6.20 -3.42 -4.90
N HIS A 73 -7.26 -4.20 -5.08
CA HIS A 73 -8.57 -3.90 -4.52
C HIS A 73 -8.54 -3.86 -2.98
N GLU A 74 -7.92 -4.84 -2.33
CA GLU A 74 -7.77 -4.87 -0.86
C GLU A 74 -7.01 -3.65 -0.34
N ARG A 75 -5.94 -3.24 -1.03
CA ARG A 75 -5.19 -2.04 -0.67
C ARG A 75 -5.96 -0.75 -0.92
N ALA A 76 -6.70 -0.64 -2.02
CA ALA A 76 -7.56 0.50 -2.28
C ALA A 76 -8.56 0.71 -1.13
N VAL A 77 -9.21 -0.38 -0.70
CA VAL A 77 -10.16 -0.37 0.43
C VAL A 77 -9.45 0.02 1.75
N GLN A 78 -8.24 -0.45 1.99
CA GLN A 78 -7.46 -0.07 3.18
C GLN A 78 -6.97 1.38 3.15
N ALA A 79 -6.55 1.87 1.98
CA ALA A 79 -6.09 3.23 1.80
C ALA A 79 -7.19 4.23 2.11
N LEU A 80 -8.42 4.01 1.64
CA LEU A 80 -9.56 4.87 1.97
C LEU A 80 -9.84 4.94 3.47
N LYS A 81 -9.70 3.82 4.18
CA LYS A 81 -9.78 3.80 5.66
C LYS A 81 -8.61 4.52 6.35
N SER A 82 -7.51 4.74 5.64
CA SER A 82 -6.27 5.33 6.16
C SER A 82 -6.09 6.80 5.78
N VAL A 83 -6.66 7.25 4.65
CA VAL A 83 -6.70 8.66 4.22
C VAL A 83 -7.50 9.50 5.22
N GLU A 84 -8.54 8.94 5.83
CA GLU A 84 -9.23 9.54 6.99
C GLU A 84 -8.32 9.74 8.23
N ARG A 85 -7.07 9.22 8.20
CA ARG A 85 -6.10 9.29 9.30
C ARG A 85 -4.78 9.98 8.90
N GLN A 86 -4.71 10.65 7.75
CA GLN A 86 -3.44 11.15 7.21
C GLN A 86 -2.86 12.35 7.96
N ASN A 87 -1.95 12.04 8.88
CA ASN A 87 -0.78 12.84 9.26
C ASN A 87 0.43 11.95 9.63
N ALA A 88 0.43 10.66 9.26
CA ALA A 88 1.32 9.69 9.88
C ALA A 88 2.46 9.24 8.95
N SER A 89 3.69 9.48 9.42
CA SER A 89 5.01 9.00 8.97
C SER A 89 5.01 7.71 8.11
N PRO A 90 5.97 7.49 7.17
CA PRO A 90 6.11 6.25 6.39
C PRO A 90 6.20 4.95 7.23
N LEU A 91 6.37 5.10 8.54
CA LEU A 91 6.32 4.04 9.53
C LEU A 91 4.91 3.67 10.05
N SER A 92 3.89 4.48 9.76
CA SER A 92 2.51 4.32 10.24
C SER A 92 1.85 3.04 9.75
N HIS A 93 2.35 2.49 8.65
CA HIS A 93 1.88 1.25 8.05
C HIS A 93 2.69 0.01 8.48
N LEU A 94 3.75 0.17 9.28
CA LEU A 94 4.51 -0.95 9.80
C LEU A 94 4.00 -1.34 11.19
N PRO A 95 3.70 -2.63 11.43
CA PRO A 95 3.42 -3.10 12.77
C PRO A 95 4.72 -3.07 13.57
N PHE A 96 5.03 -1.94 14.22
CA PHE A 96 6.19 -1.79 15.11
C PHE A 96 6.24 -2.87 16.19
N SER A 97 5.08 -3.38 16.60
CA SER A 97 4.95 -4.52 17.52
C SER A 97 5.68 -5.77 17.03
N ALA A 98 5.76 -6.00 15.71
CA ALA A 98 6.48 -7.13 15.14
C ALA A 98 8.01 -6.95 15.14
N LEU A 99 8.50 -5.72 15.39
CA LEU A 99 9.93 -5.41 15.50
C LEU A 99 10.41 -5.35 16.95
N ASN A 100 9.54 -5.62 17.94
CA ASN A 100 9.78 -5.37 19.36
C ASN A 100 10.34 -3.95 19.62
N LEU A 101 9.92 -2.98 18.81
CA LEU A 101 10.42 -1.62 18.84
C LEU A 101 9.42 -0.75 19.60
N VAL A 102 9.81 -0.27 20.78
CA VAL A 102 9.03 0.76 21.49
C VAL A 102 9.34 2.09 20.83
N TYR A 103 8.34 2.80 20.34
CA TYR A 103 8.54 4.10 19.70
C TYR A 103 9.12 5.10 20.72
N ASN A 104 10.28 5.67 20.43
CA ASN A 104 10.92 6.70 21.28
C ASN A 104 10.75 8.07 20.62
N TYR A 105 9.97 8.95 21.24
CA TYR A 105 9.74 10.31 20.75
C TYR A 105 11.00 11.18 20.76
N SER A 106 11.95 10.90 21.65
CA SER A 106 13.20 11.65 21.78
C SER A 106 14.29 11.20 20.78
N ASP A 107 14.14 10.03 20.17
CA ASP A 107 15.02 9.49 19.13
C ASP A 107 14.17 8.81 18.05
N PRO A 108 13.43 9.60 17.26
CA PRO A 108 12.54 9.06 16.25
C PRO A 108 13.35 8.34 15.16
N PRO A 109 12.76 7.33 14.50
CA PRO A 109 13.46 6.66 13.42
C PRO A 109 13.85 7.63 12.30
N SER A 110 15.07 7.49 11.81
CA SER A 110 15.73 8.37 10.85
C SER A 110 16.54 7.56 9.83
N ASP A 111 17.14 8.22 8.83
CA ASP A 111 17.98 7.59 7.80
C ASP A 111 17.29 6.41 7.10
N PHE A 112 16.09 6.67 6.59
CA PHE A 112 15.32 5.68 5.84
C PHE A 112 16.01 5.38 4.52
N PHE A 113 16.30 4.11 4.30
CA PHE A 113 16.74 3.57 3.04
C PHE A 113 15.72 2.55 2.57
N VAL A 114 15.25 2.73 1.34
CA VAL A 114 14.23 1.88 0.75
C VAL A 114 14.75 1.38 -0.59
N HIS A 115 14.81 0.06 -0.75
CA HIS A 115 15.16 -0.54 -2.03
C HIS A 115 14.46 -1.88 -2.23
N GLY A 116 13.58 -1.93 -3.23
CA GLY A 116 12.74 -3.10 -3.48
C GLY A 116 11.93 -3.48 -2.25
N ASN A 117 12.02 -4.74 -1.82
CA ASN A 117 11.34 -5.23 -0.62
C ASN A 117 12.13 -5.04 0.69
N VAL A 118 13.20 -4.25 0.66
CA VAL A 118 14.02 -3.94 1.82
C VAL A 118 13.73 -2.52 2.30
N LEU A 119 13.35 -2.41 3.56
CA LEU A 119 13.30 -1.16 4.30
C LEU A 119 14.40 -1.19 5.36
N ALA A 120 15.30 -0.23 5.32
CA ALA A 120 16.24 0.01 6.39
C ALA A 120 16.01 1.38 7.02
N PHE A 121 16.20 1.49 8.32
CA PHE A 121 16.15 2.75 9.03
C PHE A 121 16.98 2.67 10.29
N ARG A 122 17.39 3.82 10.83
CA ARG A 122 18.03 3.94 12.13
C ARG A 122 17.00 4.29 13.18
N ALA A 123 17.03 3.61 14.31
CA ALA A 123 16.27 4.00 15.51
C ALA A 123 17.03 3.54 16.76
N GLN A 124 17.03 4.31 17.84
CA GLN A 124 17.61 3.91 19.13
C GLN A 124 19.07 3.44 19.03
N LYS A 125 19.88 4.15 18.22
CA LYS A 125 21.28 3.80 17.90
C LYS A 125 21.49 2.43 17.24
N ARG A 126 20.42 1.81 16.74
CA ARG A 126 20.43 0.56 16.00
C ARG A 126 19.99 0.82 14.57
N MET A 127 20.55 0.03 13.64
CA MET A 127 20.06 -0.03 12.29
C MET A 127 19.13 -1.22 12.17
N TYR A 128 17.94 -0.99 11.65
CA TYR A 128 16.95 -2.02 11.36
C TYR A 128 16.95 -2.24 9.86
N VAL A 129 16.96 -3.51 9.45
CA VAL A 129 16.80 -3.91 8.06
C VAL A 129 15.67 -4.93 8.00
N ILE A 130 14.64 -4.60 7.27
CA ILE A 130 13.36 -5.31 7.23
C ILE A 130 13.12 -5.77 5.82
N LEU A 131 12.85 -7.07 5.67
CA LEU A 131 12.33 -7.66 4.45
C LEU A 131 10.81 -7.72 4.53
N ILE A 132 10.14 -7.03 3.61
CA ILE A 132 8.68 -6.93 3.58
C ILE A 132 8.13 -7.85 2.50
N GLY A 133 7.13 -8.65 2.88
CA GLY A 133 6.44 -9.58 1.99
C GLY A 133 5.47 -8.90 1.05
N SER A 134 4.94 -9.65 0.09
CA SER A 134 4.02 -9.16 -0.95
C SER A 134 2.75 -8.48 -0.39
N THR A 135 2.32 -8.90 0.80
CA THR A 135 1.15 -8.38 1.52
C THR A 135 1.45 -7.19 2.44
N GLY A 136 2.70 -6.72 2.53
CA GLY A 136 3.11 -5.69 3.50
C GLY A 136 3.44 -6.25 4.89
N VAL A 137 3.40 -7.58 5.05
CA VAL A 137 3.79 -8.26 6.29
C VAL A 137 5.31 -8.32 6.39
N ILE A 138 5.85 -8.08 7.59
CA ILE A 138 7.28 -8.24 7.86
C ILE A 138 7.63 -9.73 7.76
N MET A 139 8.45 -10.11 6.78
CA MET A 139 8.91 -11.49 6.61
C MET A 139 10.17 -11.77 7.44
N LYS A 140 11.06 -10.79 7.52
CA LYS A 140 12.31 -10.89 8.27
C LYS A 140 12.72 -9.52 8.77
N ALA A 141 13.26 -9.46 9.98
CA ALA A 141 13.86 -8.26 10.53
C ALA A 141 15.24 -8.62 11.11
N VAL A 142 16.24 -7.80 10.81
CA VAL A 142 17.58 -7.91 11.37
C VAL A 142 17.93 -6.56 11.97
N GLN A 143 18.59 -6.58 13.13
CA GLN A 143 19.07 -5.39 13.81
C GLN A 143 20.60 -5.42 13.92
N PHE A 144 21.21 -4.27 13.68
CA PHE A 144 22.64 -4.06 13.84
C PHE A 144 22.87 -3.01 14.92
N VAL A 145 23.71 -3.33 15.90
CA VAL A 145 24.20 -2.34 16.85
C VAL A 145 25.42 -1.69 16.22
N ARG A 146 25.42 -0.36 16.13
CA ARG A 146 26.60 0.36 15.67
C ARG A 146 27.65 0.31 16.77
N THR A 147 28.63 -0.59 16.65
CA THR A 147 29.85 -0.53 17.45
C THR A 147 30.69 0.62 16.91
N LEU A 148 30.80 1.70 17.68
CA LEU A 148 31.81 2.73 17.42
C LEU A 148 33.17 2.11 17.77
N SER A 149 33.83 1.46 16.82
CA SER A 149 35.27 1.25 16.92
C SER A 149 35.93 2.62 16.81
N ARG A 150 36.43 3.13 17.93
CA ARG A 150 37.46 4.17 17.92
C ARG A 150 38.62 3.62 17.09
N ILE A 151 38.90 4.25 15.96
CA ILE A 151 40.20 4.14 15.33
C ILE A 151 41.03 5.21 16.04
N GLU A 152 41.82 4.79 17.03
CA GLU A 152 42.93 5.57 17.58
C GLU A 152 44.15 5.47 16.67
#